data_AF-A0A0Q0YYM8-F1
#
_entry.id   AF-A0A0Q0YYM8-F1
#
_cell.length_a   1.000
_cell.length_b   1.000
_cell.length_c   1.000
_cell.angle_alpha   90.00
_cell.angle_beta   90.00
_cell.angle_gamma   90.00
#
_symmetry.space_group_name_H-M   'P 1'
#
loop_
_entity.id
_entity.type
_entity.pdbx_description
1 polymer ?
#
loop_
_entity_poly.entity_id
_entity_poly.type
_entity_poly.pdbx_seq_one_letter_code
_entity_poly.pdbx_strand_id
1 'polypeptide(L)'
;MKQQNGFTLIEMMIVVAIIGLIASFALPAYHEHTMKARFAELNAISNTYKTAVALCYSESNNLSVCDAGTQGIPGPADPTGNLAAGMTVIDGVITMTSTEAAGNWTSVMTPSLSSSGSTLVWSQSGTCLEKGACK
;
A
#
# COMPACT_ATOMS: atom_id res chain seq x y z
N MET A 1 32.46 50.86 -9.07
CA MET A 1 31.84 49.81 -9.92
C MET A 1 32.04 48.48 -9.19
N LYS A 2 30.97 47.81 -8.73
CA LYS A 2 31.07 46.49 -8.10
C LYS A 2 31.39 45.48 -9.20
N GLN A 3 32.51 44.77 -9.11
CA GLN A 3 32.77 43.65 -10.01
C GLN A 3 31.73 42.56 -9.77
N GLN A 4 31.00 42.21 -10.82
CA GLN A 4 30.03 41.14 -10.82
C GLN A 4 30.81 39.84 -11.05
N ASN A 5 31.19 39.16 -9.97
CA ASN A 5 31.81 37.84 -10.04
C ASN A 5 30.73 36.82 -10.44
N GLY A 6 30.55 36.62 -11.73
CA GLY A 6 29.68 35.57 -12.27
C GLY A 6 30.34 34.19 -12.20
N PHE A 7 29.51 33.15 -12.16
CA PHE A 7 29.95 31.77 -12.32
C PHE A 7 30.55 31.55 -13.71
N THR A 8 31.62 30.76 -13.79
CA THR A 8 32.24 30.37 -15.04
C THR A 8 31.44 29.28 -15.75
N LEU A 9 31.52 29.21 -17.08
CA LEU A 9 30.91 28.14 -17.86
C LEU A 9 31.44 26.75 -17.44
N ILE A 10 32.71 26.67 -17.05
CA ILE A 10 33.32 25.42 -16.59
C ILE A 10 32.75 24.97 -15.24
N GLU A 11 32.48 25.89 -14.32
CA GLU A 11 31.82 25.57 -13.05
C GLU A 11 30.39 25.05 -13.29
N MET A 12 29.63 25.69 -14.18
CA MET A 12 28.28 25.24 -14.49
C MET A 12 28.28 23.87 -15.18
N MET A 13 29.26 23.57 -16.02
CA MET A 13 29.41 22.24 -16.63
C MET A 13 29.70 21.13 -15.59
N ILE A 14 30.60 21.40 -14.64
CA ILE A 14 30.92 20.42 -13.58
C ILE A 14 29.72 20.19 -12.66
N VAL A 15 28.99 21.24 -12.31
CA VAL A 15 27.78 21.14 -11.47
C VAL A 15 26.72 20.27 -12.15
N VAL A 16 26.44 20.49 -13.43
CA VAL A 16 25.46 19.69 -14.18
C VAL A 16 25.90 18.23 -14.28
N ALA A 17 27.19 17.96 -14.45
CA ALA A 17 27.72 16.59 -14.48
C ALA A 17 27.51 15.84 -13.16
N ILE A 18 27.77 16.50 -12.02
CA ILE A 18 27.56 15.90 -10.68
C ILE A 18 26.07 15.68 -10.40
N ILE A 19 25.21 16.66 -10.72
CA ILE A 19 23.76 16.52 -10.59
C ILE A 19 23.25 15.35 -11.44
N GLY A 20 23.75 15.20 -12.68
CA GLY A 20 23.40 14.09 -13.56
C GLY A 20 23.74 12.72 -12.97
N LEU A 21 24.92 12.58 -12.35
CA LEU A 21 25.33 11.35 -11.68
C LEU A 21 24.40 11.00 -10.52
N ILE A 22 24.10 11.96 -9.64
CA ILE A 22 23.23 11.73 -8.47
C ILE A 22 21.79 11.44 -8.90
N ALA A 23 21.27 12.16 -9.92
CA ALA A 23 19.91 12.00 -10.41
C ALA A 23 19.63 10.59 -10.94
N SER A 24 20.64 9.92 -11.51
CA SER A 24 20.50 8.56 -12.05
C SER A 24 20.09 7.51 -11.00
N PHE A 25 20.52 7.68 -9.74
CA PHE A 25 20.14 6.81 -8.63
C PHE A 25 18.95 7.35 -7.83
N ALA A 26 18.86 8.67 -7.69
CA ALA A 26 17.84 9.31 -6.86
C ALA A 26 16.43 9.22 -7.49
N LEU A 27 16.31 9.36 -8.82
CA LEU A 27 15.01 9.34 -9.48
C LEU A 27 14.30 7.97 -9.38
N PRO A 28 14.95 6.83 -9.69
CA PRO A 28 14.31 5.52 -9.53
C PRO A 28 13.88 5.24 -8.09
N ALA A 29 14.72 5.59 -7.10
CA ALA A 29 14.40 5.42 -5.69
C ALA A 29 13.20 6.28 -5.28
N TYR A 30 13.16 7.55 -5.72
CA TYR A 30 12.03 8.43 -5.43
C TYR A 30 10.72 7.90 -6.02
N HIS A 31 10.74 7.39 -7.26
CA HIS A 31 9.57 6.75 -7.86
C HIS A 31 9.05 5.58 -7.03
N GLU A 32 9.94 4.67 -6.61
CA GLU A 32 9.54 3.53 -5.77
C GLU A 32 8.97 3.98 -4.41
N HIS A 33 9.57 5.00 -3.77
CA HIS A 33 9.05 5.56 -2.52
C HIS A 33 7.65 6.16 -2.70
N THR A 34 7.39 6.85 -3.81
CA THR A 34 6.06 7.41 -4.09
C THR A 34 5.02 6.32 -4.32
N MET A 35 5.39 5.20 -4.96
CA MET A 35 4.50 4.03 -5.11
C MET A 35 4.16 3.42 -3.75
N LYS A 36 5.15 3.25 -2.86
CA LYS A 36 4.92 2.77 -1.48
C LYS A 36 4.04 3.72 -0.66
N ALA A 37 4.25 5.02 -0.81
CA ALA A 37 3.43 6.03 -0.14
C ALA A 37 1.96 5.97 -0.62
N ARG A 38 1.74 5.78 -1.92
CA ARG A 38 0.40 5.57 -2.48
C ARG A 38 -0.23 4.26 -2.01
N PHE A 39 0.56 3.18 -1.94
CA PHE A 39 0.09 1.89 -1.43
C PHE A 39 -0.34 1.97 0.05
N ALA A 40 0.21 2.89 0.85
CA ALA A 40 -0.19 3.06 2.25
C ALA A 40 -1.67 3.43 2.42
N GLU A 41 -2.32 4.02 1.40
CA GLU A 41 -3.78 4.23 1.39
C GLU A 41 -4.54 2.91 1.46
N LEU A 42 -4.08 1.89 0.73
CA LEU A 42 -4.71 0.56 0.76
C LEU A 42 -4.63 -0.04 2.15
N ASN A 43 -3.52 0.15 2.87
CA ASN A 43 -3.40 -0.33 4.25
C ASN A 43 -4.46 0.30 5.18
N ALA A 44 -4.81 1.58 4.96
CA ALA A 44 -5.87 2.25 5.71
C ALA A 44 -7.26 1.67 5.37
N ILE A 45 -7.56 1.46 4.09
CA ILE A 45 -8.79 0.79 3.63
C ILE A 45 -8.88 -0.60 4.26
N SER A 46 -7.78 -1.34 4.21
CA SER A 46 -7.58 -2.65 4.82
C SER A 46 -8.03 -2.71 6.28
N ASN A 47 -7.65 -1.72 7.08
CA ASN A 47 -7.93 -1.70 8.52
C ASN A 47 -9.42 -1.51 8.82
N THR A 48 -10.13 -0.75 7.97
CA THR A 48 -11.59 -0.60 8.07
C THR A 48 -12.28 -1.96 7.87
N TYR A 49 -11.88 -2.72 6.84
CA TYR A 49 -12.43 -4.05 6.61
C TYR A 49 -11.99 -5.07 7.67
N LYS A 50 -10.76 -5.01 8.18
CA LYS A 50 -10.32 -5.88 9.29
C LYS A 50 -11.21 -5.69 10.51
N THR A 51 -11.57 -4.46 10.82
CA THR A 51 -12.45 -4.13 11.95
C THR A 51 -13.86 -4.68 11.71
N ALA A 52 -14.39 -4.53 10.50
CA ALA A 52 -15.70 -5.07 10.12
C ALA A 52 -15.73 -6.61 10.17
N VAL A 53 -14.69 -7.28 9.66
CA VAL A 53 -14.54 -8.75 9.74
C VAL A 53 -14.42 -9.20 11.19
N ALA A 54 -13.69 -8.47 12.04
CA ALA A 54 -13.59 -8.78 13.46
C ALA A 54 -14.94 -8.67 14.18
N LEU A 55 -15.75 -7.68 13.84
CA LEU A 55 -17.12 -7.56 14.35
C LEU A 55 -18.00 -8.72 13.88
N CYS A 56 -17.98 -9.01 12.57
CA CYS A 56 -18.73 -10.14 12.00
C CYS A 56 -18.36 -11.46 12.68
N TYR A 57 -17.07 -11.72 12.92
CA TYR A 57 -16.62 -12.89 13.64
C TYR A 57 -17.09 -12.90 15.11
N SER A 58 -17.07 -11.75 15.78
CA SER A 58 -17.54 -11.64 17.17
C SER A 58 -19.04 -11.96 17.32
N GLU A 59 -19.85 -11.72 16.30
CA GLU A 59 -21.30 -11.99 16.32
C GLU A 59 -21.64 -13.40 15.84
N SER A 60 -21.00 -13.86 14.76
CA SER A 60 -21.33 -15.13 14.11
C SER A 60 -20.49 -16.32 14.58
N ASN A 61 -19.34 -16.05 15.20
CA ASN A 61 -18.29 -17.02 15.52
C ASN A 61 -17.85 -17.87 14.31
N ASN A 62 -18.05 -17.36 13.09
CA ASN A 62 -17.79 -18.06 11.84
C ASN A 62 -17.26 -17.09 10.77
N LEU A 63 -16.01 -17.27 10.32
CA LEU A 63 -15.43 -16.42 9.29
C LEU A 63 -16.03 -16.66 7.90
N SER A 64 -16.59 -17.84 7.63
CA SER A 64 -17.14 -18.20 6.31
C SER A 64 -18.44 -17.48 5.95
N VAL A 65 -18.99 -16.67 6.85
CA VAL A 65 -20.14 -15.80 6.56
C VAL A 65 -19.75 -14.33 6.51
N CYS A 66 -18.45 -14.03 6.65
CA CYS A 66 -17.91 -12.67 6.71
C CYS A 66 -17.42 -12.23 5.32
N ASP A 67 -18.36 -12.12 4.39
CA ASP A 67 -18.11 -11.65 3.02
C ASP A 67 -18.45 -10.17 2.86
N ALA A 68 -17.86 -9.52 1.85
CA ALA A 68 -18.18 -8.13 1.53
C ALA A 68 -19.67 -7.96 1.22
N GLY A 69 -20.31 -6.97 1.85
CA GLY A 69 -21.75 -6.71 1.73
C GLY A 69 -22.64 -7.59 2.60
N THR A 70 -22.07 -8.44 3.47
CA THR A 70 -22.81 -9.31 4.38
C THR A 70 -22.45 -9.01 5.84
N GLN A 71 -23.32 -9.37 6.80
CA GLN A 71 -23.03 -9.28 8.25
C GLN A 71 -22.44 -7.92 8.71
N GLY A 72 -22.94 -6.82 8.14
CA GLY A 72 -22.48 -5.46 8.46
C GLY A 72 -21.15 -5.04 7.84
N ILE A 73 -20.49 -5.91 7.07
CA ILE A 73 -19.31 -5.58 6.29
C ILE A 73 -19.75 -4.76 5.06
N PRO A 74 -19.14 -3.59 4.80
CA PRO A 74 -19.41 -2.84 3.58
C PRO A 74 -19.21 -3.72 2.33
N GLY A 75 -19.92 -3.39 1.24
CA GLY A 75 -19.59 -3.97 -0.06
C GLY A 75 -18.15 -3.66 -0.47
N PRO A 76 -17.62 -4.29 -1.53
CA PRO A 76 -16.29 -4.00 -2.06
C PRO A 76 -16.01 -2.50 -2.15
N ALA A 77 -14.83 -2.08 -1.71
CA ALA A 77 -14.43 -0.69 -1.83
C ALA A 77 -14.39 -0.28 -3.31
N ASP A 78 -14.94 0.89 -3.62
CA ASP A 78 -14.85 1.46 -4.95
C ASP A 78 -13.38 1.71 -5.33
N PRO A 79 -13.01 1.49 -6.61
CA PRO A 79 -11.66 1.77 -7.07
C PRO A 79 -11.30 3.25 -6.86
N THR A 80 -10.06 3.50 -6.46
CA THR A 80 -9.51 4.85 -6.28
C THR A 80 -8.36 5.07 -7.26
N GLY A 81 -7.69 6.23 -7.20
CA GLY A 81 -6.46 6.43 -7.96
C GLY A 81 -5.34 5.44 -7.58
N ASN A 82 -5.41 4.86 -6.38
CA ASN A 82 -4.39 3.95 -5.83
C ASN A 82 -4.89 2.52 -5.65
N LEU A 83 -6.20 2.30 -5.42
CA LEU A 83 -6.83 0.99 -5.35
C LEU A 83 -7.42 0.59 -6.70
N ALA A 84 -7.01 -0.56 -7.24
CA ALA A 84 -7.59 -1.11 -8.46
C ALA A 84 -8.99 -1.71 -8.20
N ALA A 85 -9.79 -1.85 -9.25
CA ALA A 85 -11.08 -2.52 -9.16
C ALA A 85 -10.91 -4.00 -8.75
N GLY A 86 -11.91 -4.54 -8.06
CA GLY A 86 -11.92 -5.94 -7.66
C GLY A 86 -11.33 -6.24 -6.28
N MET A 87 -11.36 -5.27 -5.36
CA MET A 87 -11.21 -5.55 -3.93
C MET A 87 -12.28 -6.54 -3.48
N THR A 88 -11.92 -7.53 -2.67
CA THR A 88 -12.88 -8.52 -2.15
C THR A 88 -12.65 -8.80 -0.68
N VAL A 89 -13.73 -9.20 0.00
CA VAL A 89 -13.67 -9.89 1.29
C VAL A 89 -14.46 -11.18 1.12
N ILE A 90 -13.78 -12.33 1.25
CA ILE A 90 -14.38 -13.66 1.13
C ILE A 90 -13.88 -14.49 2.31
N ASP A 91 -14.78 -15.11 3.06
CA ASP A 91 -14.45 -15.86 4.28
C ASP A 91 -13.60 -15.04 5.27
N GLY A 92 -13.83 -13.72 5.33
CA GLY A 92 -13.03 -12.76 6.10
C GLY A 92 -11.64 -12.44 5.52
N VAL A 93 -11.20 -13.11 4.45
CA VAL A 93 -9.93 -12.84 3.76
C VAL A 93 -10.10 -11.60 2.89
N ILE A 94 -9.29 -10.58 3.15
CA ILE A 94 -9.34 -9.30 2.45
C ILE A 94 -8.28 -9.30 1.35
N THR A 95 -8.71 -9.20 0.09
CA THR A 95 -7.81 -9.13 -1.08
C THR A 95 -7.96 -7.77 -1.76
N MET A 96 -6.83 -7.10 -1.98
CA MET A 96 -6.76 -5.81 -2.65
C MET A 96 -5.57 -5.77 -3.60
N THR A 97 -5.75 -5.13 -4.75
CA THR A 97 -4.67 -4.86 -5.70
C THR A 97 -4.58 -3.36 -5.92
N SER A 98 -3.37 -2.82 -5.91
CA SER A 98 -3.15 -1.41 -6.17
C SER A 98 -3.12 -1.12 -7.67
N THR A 99 -3.35 0.12 -8.06
CA THR A 99 -3.14 0.55 -9.45
C THR A 99 -1.65 0.55 -9.81
N GLU A 100 -1.34 0.70 -11.10
CA GLU A 100 0.03 0.86 -11.58
C GLU A 100 0.72 2.09 -10.95
N ALA A 101 -0.03 3.16 -10.73
CA ALA A 101 0.47 4.37 -10.05
C ALA A 101 0.95 4.09 -8.62
N ALA A 102 0.44 3.04 -7.99
CA ALA A 102 0.80 2.55 -6.66
C ALA A 102 1.65 1.27 -6.70
N GLY A 103 2.16 0.87 -7.87
CA GLY A 103 3.11 -0.24 -8.03
C GLY A 103 2.51 -1.56 -8.52
N ASN A 104 1.20 -1.64 -8.75
CA ASN A 104 0.48 -2.87 -9.14
C ASN A 104 0.75 -4.05 -8.18
N TRP A 105 0.71 -3.77 -6.87
CA TRP A 105 0.96 -4.77 -5.84
C TRP A 105 -0.34 -5.30 -5.26
N THR A 106 -0.36 -6.59 -4.96
CA THR A 106 -1.48 -7.26 -4.33
C THR A 106 -1.17 -7.50 -2.86
N SER A 107 -2.14 -7.18 -2.00
CA SER A 107 -2.16 -7.51 -0.59
C SER A 107 -3.32 -8.44 -0.29
N VAL A 108 -3.01 -9.58 0.30
CA VAL A 108 -3.98 -10.56 0.80
C VAL A 108 -3.81 -10.65 2.31
N MET A 109 -4.86 -10.35 3.06
CA MET A 109 -4.85 -10.39 4.52
C MET A 109 -5.78 -11.48 5.00
N THR A 110 -5.21 -12.45 5.69
CA THR A 110 -5.92 -13.65 6.14
C THR A 110 -6.12 -13.56 7.65
N PRO A 111 -7.37 -13.58 8.15
CA PRO A 111 -7.63 -13.71 9.57
C PRO A 111 -7.41 -15.16 10.02
N SER A 112 -6.79 -15.33 11.19
CA SER A 112 -6.61 -16.62 11.85
C SER A 112 -6.91 -16.46 13.34
N LEU A 113 -7.30 -17.52 14.02
CA LEU A 113 -7.51 -17.46 15.46
C LEU A 113 -6.18 -17.55 16.20
N SER A 114 -6.01 -16.70 17.21
CA SER A 114 -4.94 -16.86 18.20
C SER A 114 -5.04 -18.23 18.89
N SER A 115 -3.94 -18.71 19.46
CA SER A 115 -3.91 -19.97 20.21
C SER A 115 -4.88 -20.00 21.41
N SER A 116 -5.29 -18.83 21.91
CA SER A 116 -6.33 -18.65 22.93
C SER A 116 -7.77 -18.71 22.39
N GLY A 117 -7.96 -18.74 21.06
CA GLY A 117 -9.27 -18.86 20.40
C GLY A 117 -10.16 -17.61 20.45
N SER A 118 -9.77 -16.55 21.16
CA SER A 118 -10.63 -15.37 21.42
C SER A 118 -10.29 -14.11 20.62
N THR A 119 -9.23 -14.14 19.80
CA THR A 119 -8.77 -12.94 19.07
C THR A 119 -8.30 -13.32 17.69
N LEU A 120 -8.68 -12.51 16.69
CA LEU A 120 -8.20 -12.64 15.32
C LEU A 120 -6.77 -12.08 15.20
N VAL A 121 -5.88 -12.90 14.68
CA VAL A 121 -4.52 -12.58 14.26
C VAL A 121 -4.51 -12.49 12.74
N TRP A 122 -4.03 -11.38 12.22
CA TRP A 122 -3.97 -11.12 10.78
C TRP A 122 -2.59 -11.45 10.25
N SER A 123 -2.53 -12.32 9.24
CA SER A 123 -1.33 -12.50 8.42
C SER A 123 -1.51 -11.76 7.10
N GLN A 124 -0.47 -11.06 6.65
CA GLN A 124 -0.44 -10.39 5.35
C GLN A 124 0.44 -11.19 4.39
N SER A 125 0.04 -11.26 3.13
CA SER A 125 0.75 -11.93 2.04
C SER A 125 0.52 -11.20 0.71
N GLY A 126 1.20 -11.64 -0.34
CA GLY A 126 1.11 -11.05 -1.69
C GLY A 126 2.37 -10.33 -2.13
N THR A 127 2.34 -9.77 -3.35
CA THR A 127 3.50 -9.12 -3.97
C THR A 127 3.94 -7.83 -3.26
N CYS A 128 3.08 -7.27 -2.40
CA CYS A 128 3.43 -6.11 -1.57
C CYS A 128 4.57 -6.40 -0.57
N LEU A 129 4.75 -7.65 -0.11
CA LEU A 129 5.80 -8.03 0.85
C LEU A 129 7.17 -8.02 0.19
N GLU A 130 7.27 -8.58 -1.02
CA GLU A 130 8.53 -8.64 -1.78
C GLU A 130 9.08 -7.25 -2.07
N LYS A 131 8.18 -6.27 -2.22
CA LYS A 131 8.51 -4.87 -2.47
C LYS A 131 8.64 -4.05 -1.18
N GLY A 132 8.40 -4.63 -0.01
CA GLY A 132 8.42 -3.92 1.27
C GLY A 132 7.40 -2.78 1.37
N ALA A 133 6.28 -2.90 0.64
CA ALA A 133 5.17 -1.96 0.67
C ALA A 133 4.15 -2.27 1.78
N CYS A 134 4.17 -3.50 2.27
CA CYS A 134 3.35 -3.97 3.38
C CYS A 134 4.21 -4.74 4.41
N LYS A 135 3.66 -4.98 5.62
CA LYS A 135 4.38 -5.56 6.76
C LYS A 135 3.51 -6.54 7.53
#